data_AF-A0A526Y397-F1
#
_entry.id   AF-A0A526Y397-F1
#
_cell.length_a   1.000
_cell.length_b   1.000
_cell.length_c   1.000
_cell.angle_alpha   90.00
_cell.angle_beta   90.00
_cell.angle_gamma   90.00
#
_symmetry.space_group_name_H-M   'P 1'
#
loop_
_entity.id
_entity.type
_entity.pdbx_description
1 polymer ?
#
loop_
_entity_poly.entity_id
_entity_poly.type
_entity_poly.pdbx_seq_one_letter_code
_entity_poly.pdbx_strand_id
1 'polypeptide(L)'
;PEKALGLRAAFIDKNPNATKAILMAVMEAQQWCEAMENKDEMAAIIGKRQWMNVPTADIIGRLKGDINYGNDRVAAGTDLYMKFWKGGVSYPFKSHDSWFLAENIRWGKFAATTDIKALVDQVN
;
A
#
# COMPACT_ATOMS: atom_id res chain seq x y z
N PRO A 1 6.36 3.78 3.81
CA PRO A 1 5.90 3.68 2.39
C PRO A 1 6.05 2.23 1.92
N GLU A 2 5.12 1.72 1.11
CA GLU A 2 5.13 0.30 0.74
C GLU A 2 4.60 0.09 -0.69
N LYS A 3 3.30 -0.16 -0.91
CA LYS A 3 2.69 -0.20 -2.25
C LYS A 3 2.26 1.19 -2.74
N ALA A 4 2.11 1.31 -4.07
CA ALA A 4 1.57 2.49 -4.74
C ALA A 4 0.55 2.09 -5.83
N LEU A 5 -0.43 2.98 -6.08
CA LEU A 5 -1.30 2.90 -7.25
C LEU A 5 -0.61 3.63 -8.42
N GLY A 6 0.07 2.87 -9.27
CA GLY A 6 0.70 3.39 -10.49
C GLY A 6 -0.15 3.16 -11.73
N LEU A 7 -0.30 4.17 -12.57
CA LEU A 7 -0.94 4.09 -13.90
C LEU A 7 0.05 4.56 -14.96
N ARG A 8 -0.10 4.07 -16.20
CA ARG A 8 0.76 4.52 -17.32
C ARG A 8 0.43 5.96 -17.68
N ALA A 9 1.45 6.82 -17.85
CA ALA A 9 1.27 8.22 -18.23
C ALA A 9 0.34 8.41 -19.45
N ALA A 10 0.56 7.63 -20.52
CA ALA A 10 -0.28 7.68 -21.72
C ALA A 10 -1.77 7.35 -21.45
N PHE A 11 -2.08 6.52 -20.45
CA PHE A 11 -3.47 6.27 -20.05
C PHE A 11 -4.06 7.46 -19.30
N ILE A 12 -3.28 8.07 -18.40
CA ILE A 12 -3.68 9.24 -17.62
C ILE A 12 -3.99 10.41 -18.55
N ASP A 13 -3.07 10.70 -19.47
CA ASP A 13 -3.20 11.81 -20.43
C ASP A 13 -4.41 11.64 -21.34
N LYS A 14 -4.66 10.40 -21.79
CA LYS A 14 -5.80 10.07 -22.64
C LYS A 14 -7.13 10.04 -21.87
N ASN A 15 -7.11 9.69 -20.58
CA ASN A 15 -8.31 9.45 -19.76
C ASN A 15 -8.24 10.15 -18.39
N PRO A 16 -8.13 11.48 -18.33
CA PRO A 16 -7.91 12.21 -17.07
C PRO A 16 -9.10 12.10 -16.11
N ASN A 17 -10.34 12.12 -16.63
CA ASN A 17 -11.53 11.97 -15.81
C ASN A 17 -11.67 10.55 -15.24
N ALA A 18 -11.37 9.53 -16.04
CA ALA A 18 -11.35 8.15 -15.57
C ALA A 18 -10.27 7.94 -14.51
N THR A 19 -9.10 8.56 -14.67
CA THR A 19 -8.01 8.53 -13.68
C THR A 19 -8.46 9.13 -12.35
N LYS A 20 -9.12 10.30 -12.36
CA LYS A 20 -9.68 10.90 -11.15
C LYS A 20 -10.74 9.99 -10.50
N ALA A 21 -11.62 9.38 -11.30
CA ALA A 21 -12.63 8.46 -10.80
C ALA A 21 -12.03 7.21 -10.14
N ILE A 22 -11.00 6.61 -10.76
CA ILE A 22 -10.26 5.48 -10.18
C ILE A 22 -9.61 5.89 -8.86
N LEU A 23 -8.96 7.06 -8.82
CA LEU A 23 -8.32 7.57 -7.60
C LEU A 23 -9.34 7.74 -6.47
N MET A 24 -10.48 8.36 -6.73
CA MET A 24 -11.56 8.53 -5.73
C MET A 24 -12.12 7.19 -5.27
N ALA A 25 -12.36 6.25 -6.18
CA ALA A 25 -12.85 4.91 -5.83
C ALA A 25 -11.85 4.14 -4.95
N VAL A 26 -10.55 4.26 -5.23
CA VAL A 26 -9.50 3.64 -4.40
C VAL A 26 -9.42 4.31 -3.03
N MET A 27 -9.56 5.63 -2.94
CA MET A 27 -9.59 6.36 -1.67
C MET A 27 -10.75 5.91 -0.77
N GLU A 28 -11.96 5.74 -1.33
CA GLU A 28 -13.11 5.21 -0.58
C GLU A 28 -12.88 3.76 -0.14
N ALA A 29 -12.32 2.92 -1.01
CA ALA A 29 -11.97 1.55 -0.66
C ALA A 29 -10.92 1.49 0.46
N GLN A 30 -9.92 2.39 0.45
CA GLN A 30 -8.92 2.50 1.50
C GLN A 30 -9.54 2.90 2.85
N GLN A 31 -10.49 3.83 2.86
CA GLN A 31 -11.24 4.21 4.07
C GLN A 31 -12.05 3.03 4.62
N TRP A 32 -12.73 2.30 3.73
CA TRP A 32 -13.49 1.11 4.10
C TRP A 32 -12.57 0.01 4.68
N CYS A 33 -11.42 -0.24 4.03
CA CYS A 33 -10.42 -1.23 4.48
C CYS A 33 -9.69 -0.84 5.78
N GLU A 34 -9.62 0.46 6.11
CA GLU A 34 -9.03 0.96 7.36
C GLU A 34 -9.90 0.61 8.58
N ALA A 35 -11.22 0.73 8.42
CA ALA A 35 -12.19 0.59 9.50
C ALA A 35 -12.14 -0.82 10.12
N MET A 36 -12.11 -0.89 11.46
CA MET A 36 -11.92 -2.16 12.17
C MET A 36 -13.13 -3.09 12.04
N GLU A 37 -14.33 -2.50 12.00
CA GLU A 37 -15.60 -3.16 11.76
C GLU A 37 -15.67 -3.90 10.41
N ASN A 38 -14.88 -3.47 9.42
CA ASN A 38 -14.90 -4.04 8.08
C ASN A 38 -13.84 -5.15 7.89
N LYS A 39 -12.93 -5.37 8.84
CA LYS A 39 -11.79 -6.30 8.64
C LYS A 39 -12.24 -7.74 8.43
N ASP A 40 -13.30 -8.18 9.10
CA ASP A 40 -13.82 -9.55 8.95
C ASP A 40 -14.38 -9.77 7.53
N GLU A 41 -15.18 -8.82 7.03
CA GLU A 41 -15.67 -8.86 5.66
C GLU A 41 -14.53 -8.75 4.65
N MET A 42 -13.57 -7.84 4.88
CA MET A 42 -12.40 -7.66 4.03
C MET A 42 -11.61 -8.97 3.90
N ALA A 43 -11.31 -9.64 5.02
CA ALA A 43 -10.60 -10.91 5.02
C ALA A 43 -11.40 -12.03 4.34
N ALA A 44 -12.73 -12.05 4.53
CA ALA A 44 -13.61 -12.99 3.85
C ALA A 44 -13.63 -12.76 2.34
N ILE A 45 -13.65 -11.51 1.86
CA ILE A 45 -13.55 -11.17 0.43
C ILE A 45 -12.21 -11.64 -0.12
N ILE A 46 -11.08 -11.22 0.48
CA ILE A 46 -9.73 -11.54 0.00
C ILE A 46 -9.47 -13.05 -0.04
N GLY A 47 -9.99 -13.80 0.94
CA GLY A 47 -9.80 -15.26 1.03
C GLY A 47 -10.57 -16.06 -0.02
N LYS A 48 -11.58 -15.49 -0.70
CA LYS A 48 -12.38 -16.22 -1.71
C LYS A 48 -11.49 -16.75 -2.84
N ARG A 49 -11.97 -17.83 -3.48
CA ARG A 49 -11.31 -18.48 -4.62
C ARG A 49 -11.00 -17.54 -5.78
N GLN A 50 -11.86 -16.56 -6.01
CA GLN A 50 -11.73 -15.57 -7.07
C GLN A 50 -10.59 -14.57 -6.83
N TRP A 51 -10.03 -14.53 -5.63
CA TRP A 51 -8.97 -13.61 -5.22
C TRP A 51 -7.71 -14.38 -4.81
N MET A 52 -7.37 -14.41 -3.52
CA MET A 52 -6.15 -15.06 -3.05
C MET A 52 -6.31 -16.57 -2.88
N ASN A 53 -7.55 -17.06 -2.75
CA ASN A 53 -7.86 -18.49 -2.54
C ASN A 53 -7.08 -19.09 -1.35
N VAL A 54 -7.08 -18.39 -0.22
CA VAL A 54 -6.42 -18.81 1.04
C VAL A 54 -7.42 -18.78 2.19
N PRO A 55 -7.19 -19.56 3.27
CA PRO A 55 -8.03 -19.50 4.46
C PRO A 55 -8.12 -18.09 5.03
N THR A 56 -9.34 -17.62 5.32
CA THR A 56 -9.56 -16.31 5.97
C THR A 56 -8.84 -16.18 7.32
N ALA A 57 -8.67 -17.31 8.03
CA ALA A 57 -7.95 -17.38 9.29
C ALA A 57 -6.47 -16.95 9.18
N ASP A 58 -5.85 -17.14 8.00
CA ASP A 58 -4.45 -16.75 7.76
C ASP A 58 -4.29 -15.25 7.51
N ILE A 59 -5.39 -14.53 7.29
CA ILE A 59 -5.42 -13.10 6.94
C ILE A 59 -5.88 -12.26 8.14
N ILE A 60 -7.02 -12.62 8.76
CA ILE A 60 -7.78 -11.73 9.64
C ILE A 60 -7.02 -11.24 10.86
N GLY A 61 -6.23 -12.11 11.51
CA GLY A 61 -5.46 -11.74 12.70
C GLY A 61 -4.50 -10.59 12.41
N ARG A 62 -3.74 -10.68 11.30
CA ARG A 62 -2.77 -9.65 10.90
C ARG A 62 -3.45 -8.32 10.53
N LEU A 63 -4.66 -8.36 9.99
CA LEU A 63 -5.45 -7.17 9.68
C LEU A 63 -5.96 -6.42 10.92
N LYS A 64 -6.07 -7.13 12.04
CA LYS A 64 -6.46 -6.61 13.36
C LYS A 64 -5.28 -6.32 14.28
N GLY A 65 -4.04 -6.57 13.82
CA GLY A 65 -2.82 -6.31 14.59
C GLY A 65 -2.36 -7.47 15.46
N ASP A 66 -2.96 -8.65 15.31
CA ASP A 66 -2.55 -9.87 16.00
C ASP A 66 -1.44 -10.55 15.21
N ILE A 67 -0.27 -10.64 15.83
CA ILE A 67 0.94 -11.18 15.22
C ILE A 67 1.47 -12.31 16.09
N ASN A 68 1.32 -13.53 15.60
CA ASN A 68 2.12 -14.67 16.05
C ASN A 68 3.45 -14.65 15.27
N TYR A 69 4.56 -14.39 15.97
CA TYR A 69 5.92 -14.41 15.44
C TYR A 69 6.59 -15.79 15.54
N GLY A 70 5.87 -16.79 16.05
CA GLY A 70 6.41 -18.11 16.40
C GLY A 70 7.36 -18.07 17.59
N ASN A 71 7.85 -19.24 17.99
CA ASN A 71 8.77 -19.39 19.12
C ASN A 71 8.24 -18.72 20.41
N ASP A 72 6.98 -19.02 20.75
CA ASP A 72 6.21 -18.48 21.88
C ASP A 72 6.08 -16.95 21.94
N ARG A 73 6.38 -16.25 20.84
CA ARG A 73 6.23 -14.79 20.74
C ARG A 73 4.91 -14.44 20.06
N VAL A 74 3.97 -13.93 20.83
CA VAL A 74 2.68 -13.44 20.34
C VAL A 74 2.49 -12.01 20.80
N ALA A 75 2.01 -11.15 19.90
CA ALA A 75 1.58 -9.80 20.21
C ALA A 75 0.16 -9.60 19.67
N ALA A 76 -0.76 -9.14 20.52
CA ALA A 76 -2.16 -8.94 20.17
C ALA A 76 -2.50 -7.44 20.10
N GLY A 77 -3.38 -7.06 19.17
CA GLY A 77 -3.86 -5.68 19.02
C GLY A 77 -2.75 -4.63 18.80
N THR A 78 -1.65 -5.01 18.15
CA THR A 78 -0.54 -4.09 17.88
C THR A 78 -0.93 -3.04 16.83
N ASP A 79 -0.31 -1.86 16.86
CA ASP A 79 -0.47 -0.85 15.79
C ASP A 79 0.40 -1.16 14.53
N LEU A 80 0.88 -2.41 14.41
CA LEU A 80 1.70 -2.90 13.30
C LEU A 80 0.86 -3.51 12.17
N TYR A 81 -0.48 -3.47 12.25
CA TYR A 81 -1.35 -3.87 11.14
C TYR A 81 -1.20 -2.92 9.95
N MET A 82 -1.57 -3.41 8.76
CA MET A 82 -1.59 -2.60 7.55
C MET A 82 -2.61 -1.47 7.69
N LYS A 83 -2.14 -0.24 7.50
CA LYS A 83 -2.95 0.98 7.42
C LYS A 83 -3.19 1.33 5.97
N PHE A 84 -4.41 1.72 5.65
CA PHE A 84 -4.86 2.07 4.30
C PHE A 84 -5.27 3.53 4.20
N TRP A 85 -5.65 4.18 5.31
CA TRP A 85 -6.10 5.57 5.32
C TRP A 85 -5.52 6.43 6.46
N LYS A 86 -5.57 5.93 7.71
CA LYS A 86 -5.19 6.71 8.89
C LYS A 86 -3.73 7.12 8.85
N GLY A 87 -3.43 8.37 9.23
CA GLY A 87 -2.06 8.88 9.27
C GLY A 87 -1.52 9.34 7.92
N GLY A 88 -2.39 9.59 6.94
CA GLY A 88 -1.98 10.10 5.62
C GLY A 88 -1.27 9.05 4.75
N VAL A 89 -1.46 7.76 5.04
CA VAL A 89 -0.74 6.67 4.37
C VAL A 89 -1.08 6.54 2.88
N SER A 90 -2.22 7.06 2.45
CA SER A 90 -2.60 7.09 1.02
C SER A 90 -1.93 8.23 0.24
N TYR A 91 -1.46 9.29 0.90
CA TYR A 91 -0.85 10.41 0.19
C TYR A 91 0.57 10.02 -0.27
N PRO A 92 0.89 10.10 -1.57
CA PRO A 92 2.17 9.67 -2.10
C PRO A 92 3.24 10.76 -1.84
N PHE A 93 3.80 10.81 -0.63
CA PHE A 93 4.86 11.78 -0.33
C PHE A 93 6.10 11.59 -1.22
N LYS A 94 6.50 12.62 -1.97
CA LYS A 94 7.73 12.63 -2.80
C LYS A 94 9.01 12.28 -2.02
N SER A 95 9.05 12.54 -0.71
CA SER A 95 10.17 12.16 0.16
C SER A 95 10.33 10.64 0.28
N HIS A 96 9.24 9.88 0.20
CA HIS A 96 9.28 8.42 0.21
C HIS A 96 9.84 7.87 -1.10
N ASP A 97 9.44 8.43 -2.24
CA ASP A 97 9.99 8.04 -3.55
C ASP A 97 11.49 8.36 -3.62
N SER A 98 11.88 9.52 -3.09
CA SER A 98 13.28 9.90 -2.93
C SER A 98 14.07 8.90 -2.08
N TRP A 99 13.48 8.40 -1.00
CA TRP A 99 14.12 7.39 -0.14
C TRP A 99 14.32 6.06 -0.87
N PHE A 100 13.33 5.59 -1.65
CA PHE A 100 13.50 4.39 -2.47
C PHE A 100 14.61 4.54 -3.51
N LEU A 101 14.72 5.70 -4.16
CA LEU A 101 15.83 5.96 -5.09
C LEU A 101 17.18 6.03 -4.38
N ALA A 102 17.24 6.65 -3.20
CA ALA A 102 18.46 6.69 -2.38
C ALA A 102 18.91 5.29 -1.94
N GLU A 103 18.00 4.41 -1.53
CA GLU A 103 18.32 3.01 -1.22
C GLU A 103 18.79 2.25 -2.47
N ASN A 104 18.19 2.49 -3.64
CA ASN A 104 18.69 1.88 -4.87
C ASN A 104 20.09 2.37 -5.25
N ILE A 105 20.44 3.64 -5.00
CA ILE A 105 21.80 4.15 -5.15
C ILE A 105 22.75 3.46 -4.15
N ARG A 106 22.35 3.36 -2.87
CA ARG A 106 23.12 2.69 -1.82
C ARG A 106 23.50 1.25 -2.21
N TRP A 107 22.57 0.53 -2.84
CA TRP A 107 22.76 -0.85 -3.29
C TRP A 107 23.27 -0.97 -4.73
N GLY A 108 23.73 0.12 -5.34
CA GLY A 108 24.36 0.13 -6.66
C GLY A 108 23.43 -0.19 -7.83
N LYS A 109 22.11 -0.04 -7.66
CA LYS A 109 21.11 -0.18 -8.73
C LYS A 109 20.98 1.05 -9.60
N PHE A 110 21.21 2.23 -9.02
CA PHE A 110 21.34 3.50 -9.75
C PHE A 110 22.76 4.08 -9.55
N ALA A 111 23.20 4.90 -10.51
CA ALA A 111 24.45 5.63 -10.38
C ALA A 111 24.38 6.62 -9.20
N ALA A 112 25.49 6.82 -8.49
CA ALA A 112 25.56 7.77 -7.38
C ALA A 112 25.25 9.23 -7.79
N THR A 113 25.38 9.54 -9.08
CA THR A 113 25.09 10.85 -9.68
C THR A 113 23.65 10.98 -10.19
N THR A 114 22.78 10.00 -9.94
CA THR A 114 21.38 10.05 -10.38
C THR A 114 20.67 11.24 -9.74
N ASP A 115 20.04 12.08 -10.56
CA ASP A 115 19.21 13.18 -10.08
C ASP A 115 17.86 12.64 -9.57
N ILE A 116 17.83 12.33 -8.27
CA ILE A 116 16.65 11.81 -7.57
C ILE A 116 15.47 12.76 -7.75
N LYS A 117 15.68 14.07 -7.58
CA LYS A 117 14.60 15.05 -7.58
C LYS A 117 13.93 15.12 -8.94
N ALA A 118 14.73 15.19 -10.01
CA ALA A 118 14.22 15.24 -11.37
C ALA A 118 13.40 13.99 -11.73
N LEU A 119 13.84 12.80 -11.31
CA LEU A 119 13.11 11.56 -11.56
C LEU A 119 11.79 11.50 -10.78
N VAL A 120 11.79 11.87 -9.49
CA VAL A 120 10.57 11.87 -8.69
C VAL A 120 9.54 12.85 -9.27
N ASP A 121 9.96 14.08 -9.61
CA ASP A 121 9.06 15.12 -10.15
C ASP A 121 8.40 14.75 -11.49
N GLN A 122 8.91 13.74 -12.21
CA GLN A 122 8.29 13.22 -13.44
C GLN A 122 7.21 12.16 -13.18
N VAL A 123 7.21 11.53 -12.01
CA VAL A 123 6.35 10.37 -11.69
C VAL A 123 5.29 10.73 -10.65
N ASN A 124 5.61 11.65 -9.73
CA ASN A 124 4.78 12.08 -8.60
C ASN A 124 4.97 13.58 -8.37
#